data_AF-A0A931MK75-F1
#
_entry.id   AF-A0A931MK75-F1
#
_cell.length_a   1.000
_cell.length_b   1.000
_cell.length_c   1.000
_cell.angle_alpha   90.00
_cell.angle_beta   90.00
_cell.angle_gamma   90.00
#
_symmetry.space_group_name_H-M   'P 1'
#
loop_
_entity.id
_entity.type
_entity.pdbx_description
1 polymer ?
#
loop_
_entity_poly.entity_id
_entity_poly.type
_entity_poly.pdbx_seq_one_letter_code
_entity_poly.pdbx_strand_id
1 'polypeptide(L)' 'MSTRDPAMVRFFALHVTRLLGIASLIAGLMIVENTLLPGLPDWAGYLLIINGVVDIFIVPQVLARRWRSPPPAPTTPDQD' A
#
# COMPACT_ATOMS: atom_id res chain seq x y z
N MET A 1 -4.71 29.01 -4.08
CA MET A 1 -3.83 27.84 -4.00
C MET A 1 -4.62 26.75 -3.28
N SER A 2 -5.09 25.72 -3.99
CA SER A 2 -5.96 24.70 -3.41
C SER A 2 -5.18 23.90 -2.36
N THR A 3 -5.54 24.10 -1.09
CA THR A 3 -5.07 23.27 0.02
C THR A 3 -5.46 21.84 -0.31
N ARG A 4 -4.50 21.01 -0.73
CA ARG A 4 -4.76 19.57 -0.95
C ARG A 4 -5.22 19.01 0.38
N ASP A 5 -6.49 18.64 0.45
CA ASP A 5 -7.08 18.11 1.66
C ASP A 5 -6.33 16.81 2.02
N PRO A 6 -5.63 16.76 3.18
CA PRO A 6 -4.92 15.56 3.59
C PRO A 6 -5.85 14.35 3.74
N ALA A 7 -7.16 14.55 3.90
CA ALA A 7 -8.15 13.47 3.89
C ALA A 7 -8.21 12.77 2.51
N MET A 8 -8.24 13.54 1.42
CA MET A 8 -8.34 12.99 0.06
C MET A 8 -7.10 12.16 -0.31
N VAL A 9 -5.92 12.61 0.10
CA VAL A 9 -4.66 11.88 -0.09
C VAL A 9 -4.68 10.54 0.65
N ARG A 10 -5.28 10.50 1.85
CA ARG A 10 -5.41 9.27 2.66
C ARG A 10 -6.29 8.23 2.00
N PHE A 11 -7.48 8.65 1.55
CA PHE A 11 -8.40 7.76 0.86
C PHE A 11 -7.81 7.25 -0.45
N PHE A 12 -7.22 8.13 -1.25
CA PHE A 12 -6.65 7.76 -2.54
C PHE A 12 -5.51 6.75 -2.37
N ALA A 13 -4.60 6.98 -1.42
CA ALA A 13 -3.48 6.07 -1.24
C ALA A 13 -3.92 4.68 -0.75
N LEU A 14 -4.87 4.59 0.18
CA LEU A 14 -5.43 3.28 0.61
C LEU A 14 -6.05 2.50 -0.57
N HIS A 15 -6.77 3.21 -1.45
CA HIS A 15 -7.39 2.58 -2.62
C HIS A 15 -6.34 2.16 -3.65
N VAL A 16 -5.40 3.03 -4.00
CA VAL A 16 -4.32 2.72 -4.95
C VAL A 16 -3.47 1.56 -4.47
N THR A 17 -3.12 1.50 -3.19
CA THR A 17 -2.31 0.40 -2.66
C THR A 17 -3.03 -0.95 -2.74
N ARG A 18 -4.33 -0.99 -2.45
CA ARG A 18 -5.13 -2.20 -2.67
C ARG A 18 -5.19 -2.59 -4.14
N LEU A 19 -5.44 -1.62 -5.02
CA LEU A 19 -5.56 -1.87 -6.46
C LEU A 19 -4.25 -2.39 -7.04
N LEU A 20 -3.13 -1.76 -6.65
CA LEU A 20 -1.78 -2.14 -7.07
C LEU A 20 -1.44 -3.56 -6.61
N GLY A 21 -1.75 -3.88 -5.36
CA GLY A 21 -1.48 -5.19 -4.83
C GLY A 21 -2.33 -6.30 -5.45
N ILE A 22 -3.62 -6.05 -5.72
CA ILE A 22 -4.47 -6.98 -6.49
C ILE A 22 -3.93 -7.15 -7.91
N ALA A 23 -3.53 -6.04 -8.56
CA ALA A 23 -2.93 -6.09 -9.90
C ALA A 23 -1.63 -6.91 -9.92
N SER A 24 -0.76 -6.76 -8.91
CA SER A 24 0.45 -7.57 -8.75
C SER A 24 0.12 -9.05 -8.54
N LEU A 25 -0.91 -9.37 -7.76
CA LEU A 25 -1.36 -10.76 -7.54
C LEU A 25 -1.85 -11.40 -8.85
N ILE A 26 -2.69 -10.68 -9.61
CA ILE A 26 -3.18 -11.13 -10.92
C ILE A 26 -2.02 -11.29 -11.90
N ALA A 27 -1.09 -10.32 -11.96
CA ALA A 27 0.09 -10.40 -12.81
C ALA A 27 0.96 -11.61 -12.45
N GLY A 28 1.16 -11.89 -11.16
CA GLY A 28 1.90 -13.05 -10.67
C GLY A 28 1.24 -14.37 -11.05
N LEU A 29 -0.08 -14.47 -10.92
CA LEU A 29 -0.83 -15.65 -11.36
C LEU A 29 -0.71 -15.88 -12.87
N MET A 30 -0.83 -14.81 -13.68
CA MET A 30 -0.68 -14.90 -15.13
C MET A 30 0.75 -15.25 -15.59
N ILE A 31 1.77 -14.92 -14.79
CA ILE A 31 3.15 -15.37 -15.02
C ILE A 31 3.29 -16.86 -14.74
N VAL A 32 2.70 -17.36 -13.64
CA VAL A 32 2.68 -18.80 -13.31
C VAL A 32 1.94 -19.61 -14.38
N GLU A 33 0.84 -19.08 -14.92
CA GLU A 33 0.12 -19.71 -16.04
C GLU A 33 0.84 -19.62 -17.39
N ASN A 34 2.05 -19.03 -17.44
CA ASN A 34 2.83 -18.80 -18.66
C ASN A 34 2.09 -18.03 -19.78
N THR A 35 0.98 -17.37 -19.46
CA THR A 35 0.13 -16.66 -20.43
C THR A 35 0.73 -15.33 -20.85
N LEU A 36 1.42 -14.64 -19.94
CA LEU A 36 1.93 -13.28 -20.18
C LEU A 36 3.38 -13.26 -20.68
N LEU A 37 4.21 -14.20 -20.23
CA LEU A 37 5.64 -14.29 -20.56
C LEU A 37 6.04 -15.77 -20.73
N PRO A 38 5.77 -16.38 -21.91
CA PRO A 38 6.17 -17.74 -22.20
C PRO A 38 7.70 -17.87 -22.13
N GLY A 39 8.20 -18.47 -21.05
CA GLY A 39 9.65 -18.63 -20.79
C GLY A 39 10.14 -18.00 -19.49
N LEU A 40 9.29 -17.29 -18.74
CA LEU A 40 9.64 -16.90 -17.38
C LEU A 40 9.53 -18.12 -16.44
N PRO A 41 10.55 -18.41 -15.63
CA PRO A 41 10.51 -19.55 -14.73
C PRO A 41 9.53 -19.32 -13.57
N ASP A 42 8.81 -20.37 -13.18
CA ASP A 42 7.68 -20.31 -12.22
C ASP A 42 8.03 -19.63 -10.89
N TRP A 43 9.28 -19.76 -10.43
CA TRP A 43 9.77 -19.13 -9.20
C TRP A 43 9.68 -17.59 -9.25
N ALA A 44 9.82 -16.98 -10.44
CA ALA A 44 9.66 -15.55 -10.62
C ALA A 44 8.20 -15.13 -10.42
N GLY A 45 7.25 -15.94 -10.87
CA GLY A 45 5.82 -15.77 -10.60
C GLY A 45 5.51 -15.84 -9.11
N TYR A 46 6.05 -16.83 -8.40
CA TYR A 46 5.92 -16.95 -6.95
C TYR A 46 6.50 -15.75 -6.19
N LEU A 47 7.68 -15.25 -6.57
CA LEU A 47 8.24 -14.04 -5.98
C LEU A 47 7.35 -12.82 -6.20
N LEU A 48 6.75 -12.68 -7.39
CA LEU A 48 5.87 -11.57 -7.70
C LEU A 48 4.54 -11.64 -6.94
N ILE A 49 4.00 -12.84 -6.74
CA ILE A 49 2.84 -13.09 -5.86
C ILE A 49 3.18 -12.69 -4.42
N ILE A 50 4.32 -13.16 -3.89
CA ILE A 50 4.76 -12.81 -2.53
C ILE A 50 4.94 -11.30 -2.40
N ASN A 51 5.56 -10.65 -3.39
CA ASN A 51 5.76 -9.21 -3.40
C ASN A 51 4.43 -8.46 -3.45
N GLY A 52 3.49 -8.89 -4.31
CA GLY A 52 2.14 -8.34 -4.38
C GLY A 52 1.39 -8.47 -3.05
N VAL A 53 1.48 -9.60 -2.37
CA VAL A 53 0.93 -9.79 -1.02
C VAL A 53 1.59 -8.84 -0.02
N VAL A 54 2.92 -8.74 -0.03
CA VAL A 54 3.66 -7.81 0.83
C VAL A 54 3.22 -6.37 0.56
N ASP A 55 3.04 -5.95 -0.69
CA ASP A 55 2.56 -4.61 -1.04
C ASP A 55 1.12 -4.36 -0.57
N ILE A 56 0.21 -5.34 -0.65
CA ILE A 56 -1.16 -5.22 -0.12
C ILE A 56 -1.16 -4.97 1.38
N PHE A 57 -0.26 -5.62 2.13
CA PHE A 57 -0.30 -5.61 3.60
C PHE A 57 0.62 -4.57 4.22
N ILE A 58 1.85 -4.40 3.71
CA ILE A 58 2.88 -3.55 4.31
C ILE A 58 2.73 -2.11 3.88
N VAL A 59 2.51 -1.81 2.59
CA VAL A 59 2.41 -0.43 2.11
C VAL A 59 1.28 0.37 2.78
N PRO A 60 0.04 -0.14 2.95
CA PRO A 60 -0.99 0.65 3.62
C PRO A 60 -0.73 0.77 5.12
N GLN A 61 -0.09 -0.22 5.75
CA GLN A 61 0.30 -0.14 7.16
C GLN A 61 1.41 0.88 7.39
N VAL A 62 2.43 0.93 6.52
CA VAL A 62 3.51 1.92 6.58
C VAL A 62 2.94 3.33 6.37
N LEU A 63 2.03 3.48 5.41
CA LEU A 63 1.42 4.76 5.14
C LEU A 63 0.49 5.23 6.27
N ALA A 64 -0.32 4.31 6.83
CA ALA A 64 -1.13 4.58 8.00
C ALA A 64 -0.27 4.94 9.23
N ARG A 65 0.88 4.28 9.42
CA ARG A 65 1.85 4.62 10.47
C ARG A 65 2.44 6.01 10.26
N ARG A 66 2.77 6.37 9.01
CA ARG A 66 3.34 7.69 8.68
C ARG A 66 2.38 8.85 8.93
N TRP A 67 1.07 8.59 8.98
CA TRP A 67 0.04 9.60 9.21
C TRP A 67 -0.53 9.62 10.62
N ARG A 68 -0.03 8.79 11.54
CA ARG A 68 -0.32 8.95 12.96
C ARG A 68 0.32 10.26 13.42
N SER A 69 -0.52 11.27 13.64
CA SER A 69 -0.09 12.52 14.26
C SER A 69 0.54 12.27 15.63
N PRO A 70 1.49 13.12 16.07
CA PRO A 70 2.08 13.03 17.40
C PRO A 70 0.99 13.02 18.48
N PRO A 71 1.21 12.33 19.62
CA PRO A 71 0.32 12.40 20.77
C PRO A 71 0.02 13.87 21.13
N PRO A 72 -1.22 14.20 21.55
CA PRO A 72 -1.54 15.55 21.99
C PRO A 72 -0.52 15.99 23.04
N ALA A 73 0.04 17.19 22.87
CA ALA A 73 0.92 17.78 23.87
C ALA A 73 0.19 17.77 25.23
N PRO A 74 0.88 17.49 26.36
CA PRO A 74 0.25 17.53 27.66
C PRO A 74 -0.41 18.90 27.82
N THR A 75 -1.73 18.87 28.06
CA THR A 75 -2.50 20.07 28.36
C THR A 75 -1.89 20.68 29.61
N THR A 76 -1.12 21.76 29.46
CA THR A 76 -0.71 22.61 30.58
C THR A 76 -2.01 23.06 31.25
N PRO A 77 -2.25 22.72 32.53
CA PRO A 77 -3.45 23.18 33.23
C PRO A 77 -3.53 24.70 33.13
N ASP A 78 -4.73 25.19 32.85
CA ASP A 78 -5.07 26.62 32.82
C ASP A 78 -4.33 27.36 33.95
N GLN A 79 -3.54 28.36 33.57
CA GLN A 79 -3.07 29.34 34.54
C GLN A 79 -4.23 30.33 34.75
N ASP A 80 -4.96 30.06 35.83
CA ASP A 80 -5.94 30.96 36.47
C ASP A 80 -5.34 32.34 36.79
#